data_AF-A0A1G2HMT9-F1
#
_entry.id   AF-A0A1G2HMT9-F1
#
_cell.length_a   1.000
_cell.length_b   1.000
_cell.length_c   1.000
_cell.angle_alpha   90.00
_cell.angle_beta   90.00
_cell.angle_gamma   90.00
#
_symmetry.space_group_name_H-M   'P 1'
#
loop_
_entity.id
_entity.type
_entity.pdbx_description
1 polymer ?
#
loop_
_entity_poly.entity_id
_entity_poly.type
_entity_poly.pdbx_seq_one_letter_code
_entity_poly.pdbx_strand_id
1 'polypeptide(L)'
;MSWPTQSDFLEIYRIAHNNATNLLEEAELLYDNEYFARAYTLAFTAIEEISKSQFAADVFTGLKREEDFKKFYRNHSEKIGRMTWAHIDANSCSHNLKWVGPDIYDLEKINPKEPQFEKRQDSLYVGIDFRNQKIKKPKEQVSEADAKEMIRIVEVTLERIWEVSGEFGGNQVGTKGFMK
;
A
#
# COMPACT_ATOMS: atom_id res chain seq x y z
N MET A 1 -7.69 -20.25 -21.61
CA MET A 1 -8.01 -18.91 -21.05
C MET A 1 -7.49 -17.88 -22.02
N SER A 2 -8.35 -17.07 -22.64
CA SER A 2 -7.91 -15.91 -23.42
C SER A 2 -7.36 -14.84 -22.48
N TRP A 3 -6.36 -14.08 -22.95
CA TRP A 3 -5.71 -13.05 -22.15
C TRP A 3 -6.57 -11.77 -22.05
N PRO A 4 -6.32 -10.93 -21.01
CA PRO A 4 -6.99 -9.65 -20.86
C PRO A 4 -6.76 -8.75 -22.09
N THR A 5 -7.81 -8.12 -22.58
CA THR A 5 -7.80 -7.05 -23.56
C THR A 5 -7.34 -5.73 -22.92
N GLN A 6 -7.06 -4.70 -23.72
CA GLN A 6 -6.68 -3.37 -23.19
C GLN A 6 -7.72 -2.83 -22.19
N SER A 7 -9.02 -2.98 -22.47
CA SER A 7 -10.10 -2.60 -21.53
C SER A 7 -10.07 -3.37 -20.22
N ASP A 8 -9.57 -4.61 -20.21
CA ASP A 8 -9.50 -5.42 -18.99
C ASP A 8 -8.43 -4.90 -18.03
N PHE A 9 -7.39 -4.20 -18.51
CA PHE A 9 -6.40 -3.56 -17.63
C PHE A 9 -6.95 -2.34 -16.90
N LEU A 10 -7.88 -1.60 -17.51
CA LEU A 10 -8.61 -0.54 -16.82
C LEU A 10 -9.50 -1.12 -15.71
N GLU A 11 -10.15 -2.25 -15.97
CA GLU A 11 -10.95 -2.95 -14.97
C GLU A 11 -10.08 -3.51 -13.84
N ILE A 12 -8.92 -4.09 -14.15
CA ILE A 12 -7.93 -4.53 -13.14
C ILE A 12 -7.48 -3.35 -12.28
N TYR A 13 -7.19 -2.19 -12.89
CA TYR A 13 -6.86 -0.97 -12.16
C TYR A 13 -7.95 -0.62 -11.13
N ARG A 14 -9.21 -0.58 -11.58
CA ARG A 14 -10.36 -0.25 -10.73
C ARG A 14 -10.57 -1.26 -9.60
N ILE A 15 -10.58 -2.55 -9.92
CA ILE A 15 -10.81 -3.61 -8.93
C ILE A 15 -9.68 -3.64 -7.90
N ALA A 16 -8.43 -3.56 -8.34
CA ALA A 16 -7.28 -3.57 -7.43
C ALA A 16 -7.22 -2.32 -6.55
N HIS A 17 -7.57 -1.14 -7.10
CA HIS A 17 -7.68 0.09 -6.31
C HIS A 17 -8.75 -0.06 -5.23
N ASN A 18 -9.98 -0.43 -5.61
CA ASN A 18 -11.07 -0.60 -4.66
C ASN A 18 -10.75 -1.65 -3.59
N ASN A 19 -10.07 -2.73 -3.98
CA ASN A 19 -9.62 -3.74 -3.03
C ASN A 19 -8.60 -3.18 -2.03
N ALA A 20 -7.71 -2.28 -2.46
CA ALA A 20 -6.79 -1.60 -1.55
C ALA A 20 -7.51 -0.68 -0.57
N THR A 21 -8.54 0.05 -1.01
CA THR A 21 -9.39 0.88 -0.14
C THR A 21 -10.09 0.02 0.92
N ASN A 22 -10.72 -1.09 0.52
CA ASN A 22 -11.36 -2.01 1.47
C ASN A 22 -10.35 -2.62 2.46
N LEU A 23 -9.15 -2.98 1.99
CA LEU A 23 -8.08 -3.50 2.84
C LEU A 23 -7.59 -2.46 3.86
N LEU A 24 -7.59 -1.16 3.49
CA LEU A 24 -7.28 -0.08 4.41
C LEU A 24 -8.36 0.04 5.49
N GLU A 25 -9.63 0.09 5.11
CA GLU A 25 -10.75 0.15 6.06
C GLU A 25 -10.71 -1.03 7.05
N GLU A 26 -10.47 -2.24 6.56
CA GLU A 26 -10.31 -3.43 7.42
C GLU A 26 -9.06 -3.34 8.31
N ALA A 27 -7.96 -2.77 7.81
CA ALA A 27 -6.74 -2.55 8.60
C ALA A 27 -6.98 -1.58 9.76
N GLU A 28 -7.72 -0.49 9.52
CA GLU A 28 -8.09 0.50 10.53
C GLU A 28 -8.99 -0.13 11.61
N LEU A 29 -10.01 -0.90 11.21
CA LEU A 29 -10.87 -1.63 12.15
C LEU A 29 -10.07 -2.58 13.05
N LEU A 30 -9.10 -3.30 12.48
CA LEU A 30 -8.23 -4.18 13.25
C LEU A 30 -7.27 -3.41 14.16
N TYR A 31 -6.79 -2.25 13.72
CA TYR A 31 -5.94 -1.37 14.52
C TYR A 31 -6.68 -0.87 15.76
N ASP A 32 -7.91 -0.39 15.58
CA ASP A 32 -8.76 0.11 16.66
C ASP A 32 -9.12 -0.96 17.71
N ASN A 33 -9.08 -2.23 17.30
CA ASN A 33 -9.28 -3.40 18.17
C ASN A 33 -7.96 -4.04 18.64
N GLU A 34 -6.84 -3.31 18.57
CA GLU A 34 -5.51 -3.73 19.03
C GLU A 34 -4.93 -4.97 18.32
N TYR A 35 -5.46 -5.35 17.15
CA TYR A 35 -4.95 -6.44 16.31
C TYR A 35 -3.83 -5.96 15.37
N PHE A 36 -2.81 -5.30 15.92
CA PHE A 36 -1.76 -4.59 15.17
C PHE A 36 -1.03 -5.45 14.13
N ALA A 37 -0.72 -6.71 14.44
CA ALA A 37 -0.09 -7.61 13.47
C ALA A 37 -0.98 -7.83 12.24
N ARG A 38 -2.30 -7.95 12.42
CA ARG A 38 -3.24 -8.15 11.32
C ARG A 38 -3.50 -6.85 10.57
N ALA A 39 -3.64 -5.74 11.29
CA ALA A 39 -3.72 -4.40 10.70
C ALA A 39 -2.52 -4.12 9.77
N TYR A 40 -1.30 -4.39 10.24
CA TYR A 40 -0.08 -4.28 9.44
C TYR A 40 -0.13 -5.17 8.19
N THR A 41 -0.56 -6.44 8.32
CA THR A 41 -0.66 -7.35 7.16
C THR A 41 -1.60 -6.78 6.09
N LEU A 42 -2.77 -6.29 6.49
CA LEU A 42 -3.77 -5.77 5.54
C LEU A 42 -3.29 -4.47 4.90
N ALA A 43 -2.76 -3.52 5.69
CA ALA A 43 -2.19 -2.29 5.16
C ALA A 43 -1.03 -2.54 4.19
N PHE A 44 -0.13 -3.49 4.49
CA PHE A 44 0.93 -3.88 3.58
C PHE A 44 0.37 -4.47 2.28
N THR A 45 -0.65 -5.32 2.39
CA THR A 45 -1.34 -5.91 1.22
C THR A 45 -2.05 -4.84 0.38
N ALA A 46 -2.61 -3.80 1.01
CA ALA A 46 -3.20 -2.67 0.32
C ALA A 46 -2.16 -1.95 -0.57
N ILE A 47 -0.93 -1.74 -0.10
CA ILE A 47 0.17 -1.21 -0.94
C ILE A 47 0.48 -2.13 -2.12
N GLU A 48 0.46 -3.45 -1.95
CA GLU A 48 0.66 -4.39 -3.07
C GLU A 48 -0.44 -4.27 -4.14
N GLU A 49 -1.69 -4.07 -3.70
CA GLU A 49 -2.83 -3.89 -4.59
C GLU A 49 -2.82 -2.52 -5.29
N ILE A 50 -2.42 -1.45 -4.59
CA ILE A 50 -2.19 -0.14 -5.22
C ILE A 50 -1.10 -0.24 -6.29
N SER A 51 0.03 -0.88 -5.97
CA SER A 51 1.12 -1.11 -6.92
C SER A 51 0.63 -1.87 -8.16
N LYS A 52 -0.22 -2.88 -7.96
CA LYS A 52 -0.87 -3.63 -9.04
C LYS A 52 -1.79 -2.76 -9.89
N SER A 53 -2.62 -1.97 -9.22
CA SER A 53 -3.56 -1.04 -9.84
C SER A 53 -2.81 -0.05 -10.75
N GLN A 54 -1.80 0.64 -10.21
CA GLN A 54 -1.01 1.63 -10.96
C GLN A 54 -0.28 1.01 -12.16
N PHE A 55 0.27 -0.20 -12.04
CA PHE A 55 0.86 -0.86 -13.21
C PHE A 55 -0.19 -1.20 -14.27
N ALA A 56 -1.37 -1.69 -13.87
CA ALA A 56 -2.44 -1.98 -14.81
C ALA A 56 -2.85 -0.72 -15.59
N ALA A 57 -2.93 0.44 -14.92
CA ALA A 57 -3.14 1.72 -15.59
C ALA A 57 -2.00 2.10 -16.56
N ASP A 58 -0.74 1.82 -16.21
CA ASP A 58 0.39 2.03 -17.12
C ASP A 58 0.30 1.16 -18.38
N VAL A 59 -0.19 -0.08 -18.26
CA VAL A 59 -0.44 -0.96 -19.42
C VAL A 59 -1.60 -0.42 -20.26
N PHE A 60 -2.71 -0.08 -19.61
CA PHE A 60 -3.88 0.49 -20.28
C PHE A 60 -3.54 1.73 -21.11
N THR A 61 -2.68 2.60 -20.56
CA THR A 61 -2.25 3.83 -21.23
C THR A 61 -1.09 3.64 -22.22
N GLY A 62 -0.57 2.42 -22.37
CA GLY A 62 0.54 2.09 -23.26
C GLY A 62 1.93 2.53 -22.78
N LEU A 63 2.08 2.94 -21.52
CA LEU A 63 3.39 3.20 -20.90
C LEU A 63 4.17 1.90 -20.64
N LYS A 64 3.47 0.80 -20.40
CA LYS A 64 4.05 -0.53 -20.16
C LYS A 64 3.38 -1.56 -21.06
N ARG A 65 4.08 -2.68 -21.28
CA ARG A 65 3.53 -3.79 -22.08
C ARG A 65 2.86 -4.83 -21.18
N GLU A 66 1.95 -5.59 -21.75
CA GLU A 66 1.24 -6.65 -21.03
C GLU A 66 2.19 -7.73 -20.49
N GLU A 67 3.27 -8.07 -21.23
CA GLU A 67 4.26 -9.05 -20.78
C GLU A 67 4.98 -8.59 -19.53
N ASP A 68 5.19 -7.29 -19.38
CA ASP A 68 5.83 -6.71 -18.21
C ASP A 68 4.89 -6.81 -16.99
N PHE A 69 3.58 -6.62 -17.17
CA PHE A 69 2.60 -6.86 -16.10
C PHE A 69 2.57 -8.32 -15.66
N LYS A 70 2.66 -9.28 -16.58
CA LYS A 70 2.64 -10.72 -16.23
C LYS A 70 3.82 -11.11 -15.33
N LYS A 71 4.99 -10.53 -15.57
CA LYS A 71 6.18 -10.74 -14.74
C LYS A 71 5.99 -10.08 -13.37
N PHE A 72 5.61 -8.81 -13.40
CA PHE A 72 5.37 -7.99 -12.21
C PHE A 72 4.29 -8.57 -11.29
N TYR A 73 3.18 -9.07 -11.84
CA TYR A 73 2.05 -9.61 -11.08
C TYR A 73 2.46 -10.74 -10.11
N ARG A 74 3.49 -11.52 -10.44
CA ARG A 74 3.97 -12.64 -9.61
C ARG A 74 5.09 -12.25 -8.64
N ASN A 75 5.61 -11.03 -8.75
CA ASN A 75 6.79 -10.60 -7.99
C ASN A 75 6.39 -9.62 -6.88
N HIS A 76 6.19 -10.14 -5.67
CA HIS A 76 5.79 -9.34 -4.51
C HIS A 76 6.83 -8.29 -4.13
N SER A 77 8.12 -8.65 -4.13
CA SER A 77 9.21 -7.73 -3.82
C SER A 77 9.28 -6.56 -4.81
N GLU A 78 9.04 -6.83 -6.10
CA GLU A 78 9.00 -5.78 -7.13
C GLU A 78 7.79 -4.84 -6.97
N LYS A 79 6.63 -5.34 -6.51
CA LYS A 79 5.48 -4.49 -6.18
C LYS A 79 5.82 -3.48 -5.11
N ILE A 80 6.49 -3.93 -4.05
CA ILE A 80 6.89 -3.07 -2.93
C ILE A 80 7.98 -2.09 -3.33
N GLY A 81 9.02 -2.55 -4.04
CA GLY A 81 10.10 -1.67 -4.50
C GLY A 81 9.65 -0.54 -5.43
N ARG A 82 8.48 -0.67 -6.06
CA ARG A 82 7.89 0.41 -6.89
C ARG A 82 7.05 1.40 -6.11
N MET A 83 6.76 1.09 -4.85
CA MET A 83 6.05 1.95 -3.93
C MET A 83 7.01 2.68 -2.99
N THR A 84 8.32 2.71 -3.28
CA THR A 84 9.28 3.52 -2.52
C THR A 84 8.87 5.00 -2.47
N TRP A 85 8.27 5.52 -3.53
CA TRP A 85 7.75 6.90 -3.56
C TRP A 85 6.66 7.14 -2.50
N ALA A 86 5.82 6.14 -2.21
CA ALA A 86 4.74 6.27 -1.23
C ALA A 86 5.28 6.49 0.19
N HIS A 87 6.33 5.75 0.56
CA HIS A 87 7.04 5.95 1.82
C HIS A 87 7.72 7.33 1.88
N ILE A 88 8.31 7.79 0.77
CA ILE A 88 8.93 9.12 0.69
C ILE A 88 7.87 10.21 0.87
N ASP A 89 6.75 10.13 0.15
CA ASP A 89 5.65 11.09 0.24
C ASP A 89 5.04 11.09 1.64
N ALA A 90 4.86 9.93 2.29
CA ALA A 90 4.37 9.85 3.66
C ALA A 90 5.29 10.52 4.70
N ASN A 91 6.59 10.68 4.39
CA ASN A 91 7.55 11.40 5.21
C ASN A 91 7.75 12.87 4.78
N SER A 92 7.12 13.31 3.68
CA SER A 92 7.22 14.68 3.19
C SER A 92 6.53 15.67 4.14
N CYS A 93 6.96 16.95 4.12
CA CYS A 93 6.43 17.97 5.01
C CYS A 93 4.91 18.21 4.89
N SER A 94 4.31 17.88 3.74
CA SER A 94 2.89 18.03 3.49
C SER A 94 2.07 16.85 4.01
N HIS A 95 2.67 15.67 4.23
CA HIS A 95 1.93 14.44 4.59
C HIS A 95 2.44 13.74 5.85
N ASN A 96 3.53 14.19 6.47
CA ASN A 96 4.05 13.61 7.70
C ASN A 96 3.27 14.00 8.97
N LEU A 97 2.24 14.83 8.83
CA LEU A 97 1.32 15.21 9.90
C LEU A 97 -0.05 14.57 9.64
N LYS A 98 -0.60 13.91 10.67
CA LYS A 98 -1.96 13.37 10.69
C LYS A 98 -2.81 14.15 11.69
N TRP A 99 -4.01 14.54 11.29
CA TRP A 99 -4.98 15.15 12.19
C TRP A 99 -5.63 14.07 13.06
N VAL A 100 -5.57 14.22 14.38
CA VAL A 100 -5.95 13.17 15.35
C VAL A 100 -6.97 13.62 16.40
N GLY A 101 -7.42 14.87 16.35
CA GLY A 101 -8.35 15.44 17.34
C GLY A 101 -9.29 16.48 16.74
N PRO A 102 -10.17 17.09 17.54
CA PRO A 102 -11.13 18.07 17.05
C PRO A 102 -10.49 19.42 16.67
N ASP A 103 -9.31 19.75 17.18
CA ASP A 103 -8.68 21.05 16.97
C ASP A 103 -7.68 21.01 15.81
N ILE A 104 -7.54 22.13 15.08
CA ILE A 104 -6.60 22.26 13.94
C ILE A 104 -5.13 22.04 14.32
N TYR A 105 -4.82 22.08 15.62
CA TYR A 105 -3.48 21.87 16.17
C TYR A 105 -3.26 20.46 16.69
N ASP A 106 -4.29 19.60 16.70
CA ASP A 106 -4.19 18.19 17.08
C ASP A 106 -3.56 17.39 15.95
N LEU A 107 -2.27 17.67 15.74
CA LEU A 107 -1.46 17.11 14.68
C LEU A 107 -0.44 16.16 15.30
N GLU A 108 -0.46 14.92 14.84
CA GLU A 108 0.55 13.93 15.16
C GLU A 108 1.54 13.82 14.02
N LYS A 109 2.82 13.96 14.33
CA LYS A 109 3.88 13.67 13.36
C LYS A 109 4.15 12.17 13.32
N ILE A 110 3.90 11.56 12.17
CA ILE A 110 4.20 10.16 11.90
C ILE A 110 5.39 10.13 10.94
N ASN A 111 6.43 9.36 11.27
CA ASN A 111 7.59 9.16 10.40
C ASN A 111 7.67 7.67 10.03
N PRO A 112 6.87 7.22 9.03
CA PRO A 112 6.83 5.81 8.68
C PRO A 112 8.19 5.30 8.27
N LYS A 113 8.54 4.08 8.71
CA LYS A 113 9.70 3.36 8.18
C LYS A 113 9.39 2.76 6.82
N GLU A 114 10.45 2.45 6.07
CA GLU A 114 10.31 1.77 4.78
C GLU A 114 9.65 0.39 4.97
N PRO A 115 8.61 0.06 4.18
CA PRO A 115 7.96 -1.24 4.26
C PRO A 115 8.91 -2.39 3.95
N GLN A 116 9.03 -3.35 4.87
CA GLN A 116 9.86 -4.54 4.70
C GLN A 116 9.00 -5.78 4.45
N PHE A 117 9.32 -6.52 3.40
CA PHE A 117 8.59 -7.74 3.02
C PHE A 117 8.72 -8.83 4.09
N GLU A 118 9.87 -8.92 4.76
CA GLU A 118 10.10 -9.83 5.88
C GLU A 118 9.13 -9.55 7.02
N LYS A 119 8.91 -8.26 7.34
CA LYS A 119 7.99 -7.86 8.40
C LYS A 119 6.53 -8.18 8.08
N ARG A 120 6.14 -8.13 6.80
CA ARG A 120 4.84 -8.66 6.34
C ARG A 120 4.72 -10.16 6.67
N GLN A 121 5.75 -10.96 6.42
CA GLN A 121 5.72 -12.39 6.75
C GLN A 121 5.62 -12.61 8.26
N ASP A 122 6.40 -11.86 9.04
CA ASP A 122 6.40 -11.92 10.51
C ASP A 122 5.04 -11.53 11.11
N SER A 123 4.30 -10.63 10.45
CA SER A 123 2.95 -10.21 10.86
C SER A 123 1.87 -11.28 10.64
N LEU A 124 2.15 -12.28 9.78
CA LEU A 124 1.18 -13.29 9.39
C LEU A 124 1.45 -14.65 10.02
N TYR A 125 2.72 -15.07 10.01
CA TYR A 125 3.15 -16.43 10.32
C TYR A 125 3.94 -16.52 11.63
N VAL A 126 3.80 -17.66 12.33
CA VAL A 126 4.65 -17.99 13.47
C VAL A 126 6.05 -18.31 12.95
N GLY A 127 7.05 -17.59 13.44
CA GLY A 127 8.46 -17.79 13.11
C GLY A 127 9.21 -18.62 14.15
N ILE A 128 10.38 -19.10 13.78
CA ILE A 128 11.34 -19.76 14.69
C ILE A 128 12.70 -19.08 14.53
N ASP A 129 13.23 -18.55 15.64
CA ASP A 129 14.62 -18.13 15.73
C ASP A 129 15.47 -19.34 16.11
N PHE A 130 16.09 -19.98 15.14
CA PHE A 130 16.94 -21.16 15.35
C PHE A 130 18.21 -20.86 16.15
N ARG A 131 18.69 -19.61 16.16
CA ARG A 131 19.91 -19.25 16.91
C ARG A 131 19.62 -19.19 18.40
N ASN A 132 18.47 -18.62 18.76
CA ASN A 132 18.05 -18.45 20.15
C ASN A 132 17.00 -19.48 20.62
N GLN A 133 16.67 -20.45 19.76
CA GLN A 133 15.65 -21.49 19.99
C GLN A 133 14.30 -20.92 20.46
N LYS A 134 13.89 -19.79 19.90
CA LYS A 134 12.68 -19.05 20.33
C LYS A 134 11.60 -19.07 19.26
N ILE A 135 10.37 -19.39 19.67
CA ILE A 135 9.18 -19.21 18.84
C ILE A 135 8.82 -17.72 18.83
N LYS A 136 8.62 -17.15 17.64
CA LYS A 136 8.19 -15.77 17.45
C LYS A 136 6.73 -15.73 17.03
N LYS A 137 5.86 -15.15 17.85
CA LYS A 137 4.44 -15.00 17.51
C LYS A 137 4.23 -13.69 16.76
N PRO A 138 3.32 -13.62 15.77
CA PRO A 138 3.10 -12.40 15.01
C PRO A 138 2.82 -11.15 15.85
N LYS A 139 1.98 -11.29 16.90
CA LYS A 139 1.65 -10.20 17.83
C LYS A 139 2.84 -9.66 18.64
N GLU A 140 3.96 -10.37 18.66
CA GLU A 140 5.20 -9.97 19.34
C GLU A 140 6.21 -9.36 18.36
N GLN A 141 5.96 -9.45 17.05
CA GLN A 141 6.86 -8.98 15.99
C GLN A 141 6.43 -7.63 15.38
N VAL A 142 5.15 -7.28 15.54
CA VAL A 142 4.58 -6.03 15.04
C VAL A 142 4.03 -5.24 16.22
N SER A 143 4.54 -4.04 16.40
CA SER A 143 4.05 -3.08 17.39
C SER A 143 2.87 -2.26 16.85
N GLU A 144 2.17 -1.56 17.74
CA GLU A 144 1.18 -0.55 17.38
C GLU A 144 1.77 0.48 16.39
N ALA A 145 2.95 1.03 16.71
CA ALA A 145 3.64 1.99 15.86
C ALA A 145 3.88 1.45 14.44
N ASP A 146 4.28 0.18 14.32
CA ASP A 146 4.51 -0.42 13.00
C ASP A 146 3.22 -0.46 12.17
N ALA A 147 2.09 -0.87 12.78
CA ALA A 147 0.81 -0.90 12.10
C ALA A 147 0.33 0.50 11.70
N LYS A 148 0.47 1.47 12.61
CA LYS A 148 0.12 2.87 12.39
C LYS A 148 0.93 3.49 11.26
N GLU A 149 2.24 3.28 11.26
CA GLU A 149 3.14 3.75 10.21
C GLU A 149 2.76 3.15 8.84
N MET A 150 2.45 1.85 8.78
CA MET A 150 2.04 1.19 7.53
C MET A 150 0.68 1.70 7.03
N ILE A 151 -0.31 1.86 7.91
CA ILE A 151 -1.61 2.46 7.58
C ILE A 151 -1.39 3.87 7.02
N ARG A 152 -0.54 4.68 7.66
CA ARG A 152 -0.24 6.03 7.19
C ARG A 152 0.33 6.06 5.78
N ILE A 153 1.21 5.11 5.44
CA ILE A 153 1.75 5.01 4.07
C ILE A 153 0.60 4.75 3.08
N VAL A 154 -0.34 3.85 3.39
CA VAL A 154 -1.49 3.56 2.50
C VAL A 154 -2.39 4.78 2.33
N GLU A 155 -2.77 5.45 3.42
CA GLU A 155 -3.58 6.66 3.41
C GLU A 155 -3.00 7.71 2.46
N VAL A 156 -1.72 8.06 2.66
CA VAL A 156 -1.02 9.05 1.85
C VAL A 156 -0.93 8.58 0.40
N THR A 157 -0.70 7.29 0.16
CA THR A 157 -0.63 6.77 -1.21
C THR A 157 -1.95 7.00 -1.97
N LEU A 158 -3.08 6.68 -1.34
CA LEU A 158 -4.41 6.86 -1.95
C LEU A 158 -4.72 8.35 -2.15
N GLU A 159 -4.43 9.18 -1.15
CA GLU A 159 -4.56 10.65 -1.24
C GLU A 159 -3.77 11.20 -2.44
N ARG A 160 -2.49 10.82 -2.58
CA ARG A 160 -1.62 11.26 -3.68
C ARG A 160 -2.13 10.79 -5.04
N ILE A 161 -2.62 9.56 -5.14
CA ILE A 161 -3.23 9.06 -6.37
C ILE A 161 -4.46 9.90 -6.71
N TRP A 162 -5.32 10.20 -5.73
CA TRP A 162 -6.51 11.01 -5.93
C TRP A 162 -6.17 12.44 -6.37
N GLU A 163 -5.20 13.10 -5.74
CA GLU A 163 -4.74 14.44 -6.09
C GLU A 163 -4.23 14.53 -7.53
N VAL A 164 -3.50 13.51 -7.97
CA VAL A 164 -2.79 13.50 -9.25
C VAL A 164 -3.68 13.04 -10.39
N SER A 165 -4.47 11.99 -10.17
CA SER A 165 -5.39 11.43 -11.17
C SER A 165 -6.77 12.10 -11.16
N GLY A 166 -7.08 12.90 -10.13
CA GLY A 166 -8.33 13.62 -9.96
C GLY A 166 -9.55 12.70 -10.00
N GLU A 167 -9.45 11.51 -9.39
CA GLU A 167 -9.83 10.17 -9.88
C GLU A 167 -11.20 9.97 -10.59
N PHE A 168 -12.08 10.98 -10.69
CA PHE A 168 -13.27 10.98 -11.56
C PHE A 168 -13.62 12.35 -12.21
N GLY A 169 -12.61 13.16 -12.58
CA GLY A 169 -12.78 14.51 -13.17
C GLY A 169 -12.04 14.79 -14.49
N GLY A 170 -11.49 13.77 -15.15
CA GLY A 170 -10.93 13.88 -16.52
C GLY A 170 -9.41 13.89 -16.69
N ASN A 171 -8.63 13.57 -15.65
CA ASN A 171 -7.16 13.46 -15.74
C ASN A 171 -6.67 12.02 -16.02
N GLN A 172 -5.40 11.89 -16.41
CA GLN A 172 -4.77 10.61 -16.79
C GLN A 172 -4.53 9.69 -15.57
N VAL A 173 -4.78 8.39 -15.74
CA VAL A 173 -4.53 7.34 -14.72
C VAL A 173 -3.12 6.77 -14.82
N GLY A 174 -2.64 6.16 -13.73
CA GLY A 174 -1.31 5.54 -13.65
C GLY A 174 -0.17 6.55 -13.52
N THR A 175 1.05 6.13 -13.82
CA THR A 175 2.26 6.98 -13.76
C THR A 175 2.13 8.21 -14.67
N LYS A 176 1.33 8.11 -15.75
CA LYS A 176 1.02 9.23 -16.65
C LYS A 176 0.41 10.43 -15.94
N GLY A 177 -0.41 10.22 -14.91
CA GLY A 177 -0.94 11.32 -14.09
C GLY A 177 0.17 12.13 -13.40
N PHE A 178 1.27 11.47 -13.03
CA PHE A 178 2.42 12.07 -12.36
C PHE A 178 3.41 12.75 -13.33
N MET A 179 3.25 12.56 -14.65
CA MET A 179 4.10 13.14 -15.69
C MET A 179 3.48 14.44 -16.22
N LYS A 180 3.59 15.54 -15.48
CA LYS A 180 3.28 16.90 -15.96
C LYS A 180 4.52 17.61 -16.48
#